data_AF-A0A0A1MX42-F1
#
_entry.id   AF-A0A0A1MX42-F1
#
_cell.length_a   1.000
_cell.length_b   1.000
_cell.length_c   1.000
_cell.angle_alpha   90.00
_cell.angle_beta   90.00
_cell.angle_gamma   90.00
#
_symmetry.space_group_name_H-M   'P 1'
#
loop_
_entity.id
_entity.type
_entity.pdbx_description
1 polymer ?
#
loop_
_entity_poly.entity_id
_entity_poly.type
_entity_poly.pdbx_seq_one_letter_code
_entity_poly.pdbx_strand_id
1 'polypeptide(L)'
;MSVGKKLNLSFTVLIVLLAVSVGSSIMNLKNIENDVGEAMDSRLEQLILIENIRYDVAMQALHTRSMILEPEEDIHRENLIAVAADLDGNLDELQGYLASEEMRSYWDQANAPNNDFNEAMPDIIADVENGNIEEATEIVNTTVQDINTAMLDAAEEMEIYQTGQMDNIDSEISSAIVTAQVISFVVLGASILIGIGLMFYVRRSITAPLVSVMDVARKFGDGDLSAEDIAVKSKDELGQLAAIFNASKNNTRT
;
A
#
# COMPACT_ATOMS: atom_id res chain seq x y z
N MET A 1 32.17 34.43 -5.11
CA MET A 1 32.28 33.13 -4.44
C MET A 1 33.55 32.46 -4.92
N SER A 2 34.31 31.81 -4.03
CA SER A 2 35.44 30.97 -4.44
C SER A 2 34.99 29.84 -5.37
N VAL A 3 35.92 29.31 -6.17
CA VAL A 3 35.72 28.13 -7.03
C VAL A 3 35.24 26.95 -6.17
N GLY A 4 35.87 26.72 -5.02
CA GLY A 4 35.45 25.68 -4.08
C GLY A 4 34.01 25.85 -3.59
N LYS A 5 33.58 27.09 -3.28
CA LYS A 5 32.19 27.36 -2.90
C LYS A 5 31.21 27.15 -4.05
N LYS A 6 31.59 27.47 -5.29
CA LYS A 6 30.76 27.22 -6.48
C LYS A 6 30.58 25.72 -6.73
N LEU A 7 31.66 24.96 -6.63
CA LEU A 7 31.65 23.51 -6.83
C LEU A 7 30.86 22.80 -5.74
N ASN A 8 31.11 23.14 -4.47
CA ASN A 8 30.37 22.60 -3.33
C ASN A 8 28.88 22.92 -3.45
N LEU A 9 28.49 24.13 -3.87
CA LEU A 9 27.09 24.45 -4.11
C LEU A 9 26.45 23.51 -5.14
N SER A 10 27.10 23.27 -6.28
CA SER A 10 26.57 22.37 -7.32
C SER A 10 26.43 20.93 -6.81
N PHE A 11 27.43 20.41 -6.09
CA PHE A 11 27.36 19.07 -5.50
C PHE A 11 26.31 18.97 -4.39
N THR A 12 26.20 19.96 -3.51
CA THR A 12 25.18 19.99 -2.46
C THR A 12 23.78 20.00 -3.07
N VAL A 13 23.54 20.80 -4.11
CA VAL A 13 22.23 20.82 -4.79
C VAL A 13 21.92 19.45 -5.40
N LEU A 14 22.89 18.79 -6.06
CA LEU A 14 22.70 17.43 -6.59
C LEU A 14 22.36 16.42 -5.49
N ILE A 15 23.07 16.45 -4.36
CA ILE A 15 22.81 15.57 -3.21
C ILE A 15 21.40 15.82 -2.66
N VAL A 16 21.00 17.09 -2.52
CA VAL A 16 19.66 17.45 -2.04
C VAL A 16 18.59 16.97 -3.02
N LEU A 17 18.78 17.11 -4.33
CA LEU A 17 17.84 16.61 -5.34
C LEU A 17 17.68 15.08 -5.26
N LEU A 18 18.78 14.35 -5.10
CA LEU A 18 18.73 12.90 -4.90
C LEU A 18 18.00 12.53 -3.60
N ALA A 19 18.29 13.22 -2.50
CA ALA A 19 17.63 13.00 -1.22
C ALA A 19 16.12 13.29 -1.29
N VAL A 20 15.72 14.37 -1.97
CA VAL A 20 14.30 14.71 -2.19
C VAL A 20 13.62 13.65 -3.05
N SER A 21 14.25 13.22 -4.15
CA SER A 21 13.69 12.20 -5.05
C SER A 21 13.49 10.85 -4.37
N VAL A 22 14.49 10.40 -3.60
CA VAL A 22 14.39 9.14 -2.85
C VAL A 22 13.39 9.28 -1.71
N GLY A 23 13.42 10.39 -0.98
CA GLY A 23 12.50 10.67 0.12
C GLY A 23 11.04 10.71 -0.34
N SER A 24 10.74 11.39 -1.45
CA SER A 24 9.39 11.42 -2.02
C SER A 24 8.95 10.03 -2.48
N SER A 25 9.86 9.25 -3.09
CA SER A 25 9.55 7.89 -3.53
C SER A 25 9.22 6.97 -2.35
N ILE A 26 9.98 7.05 -1.24
CA ILE A 26 9.70 6.28 -0.03
C ILE A 26 8.35 6.70 0.58
N MET A 27 8.06 8.00 0.63
CA MET A 27 6.81 8.51 1.18
C MET A 27 5.60 8.08 0.34
N ASN A 28 5.73 8.09 -0.99
CA ASN A 28 4.68 7.58 -1.88
C ASN A 28 4.45 6.07 -1.69
N LEU A 29 5.52 5.28 -1.56
CA LEU A 29 5.40 3.84 -1.30
C LEU A 29 4.68 3.56 0.03
N LYS A 30 5.01 4.31 1.09
CA LYS A 30 4.35 4.18 2.38
C LYS A 30 2.87 4.55 2.35
N ASN A 31 2.50 5.58 1.58
CA ASN A 31 1.09 5.95 1.43
C ASN A 31 0.32 4.81 0.74
N ILE A 32 0.88 4.25 -0.34
CA ILE A 32 0.28 3.08 -1.02
C ILE A 32 0.18 1.89 -0.05
N GLU A 33 1.24 1.60 0.71
CA GLU A 33 1.25 0.49 1.67
C GLU A 33 0.17 0.65 2.75
N ASN A 34 0.01 1.85 3.32
CA ASN A 34 -1.01 2.09 4.36
C ASN A 34 -2.44 1.99 3.79
N ASP A 35 -2.69 2.63 2.66
CA ASP A 35 -4.01 2.65 2.02
C ASP A 35 -4.43 1.24 1.59
N VAL A 36 -3.48 0.41 1.14
CA VAL A 36 -3.71 -0.98 0.74
C VAL A 36 -3.80 -1.93 1.93
N GLY A 37 -2.84 -1.86 2.84
CA GLY A 37 -2.70 -2.82 3.93
C GLY A 37 -3.90 -2.79 4.86
N GLU A 38 -4.32 -1.61 5.33
CA GLU A 38 -5.44 -1.50 6.28
C GLU A 38 -6.77 -1.90 5.63
N ALA A 39 -6.99 -1.50 4.37
CA ALA A 39 -8.20 -1.83 3.64
C ALA A 39 -8.27 -3.32 3.27
N MET A 40 -7.16 -3.93 2.85
CA MET A 40 -7.11 -5.36 2.51
C MET A 40 -7.19 -6.24 3.75
N ASP A 41 -6.42 -5.95 4.81
CA ASP A 41 -6.36 -6.82 6.00
C ASP A 41 -7.73 -6.93 6.66
N SER A 42 -8.43 -5.79 6.87
CA SER A 42 -9.76 -5.80 7.47
C SER A 42 -10.81 -6.52 6.62
N ARG A 43 -10.70 -6.46 5.29
CA ARG A 43 -11.66 -7.10 4.38
C ARG A 43 -11.39 -8.58 4.21
N LEU A 44 -10.13 -8.98 4.17
CA LEU A 44 -9.73 -10.39 4.16
C LEU A 44 -10.20 -11.09 5.43
N GLU A 45 -10.06 -10.44 6.58
CA GLU A 45 -10.58 -10.99 7.84
C GLU A 45 -12.10 -11.20 7.79
N GLN A 46 -12.85 -10.21 7.30
CA GLN A 46 -14.30 -10.34 7.10
C GLN A 46 -14.66 -11.50 6.16
N LEU A 47 -13.92 -11.68 5.05
CA LEU A 47 -14.14 -12.80 4.13
C LEU A 47 -13.86 -14.16 4.77
N ILE A 48 -12.81 -14.26 5.60
CA ILE A 48 -12.52 -15.48 6.37
C ILE A 48 -13.66 -15.78 7.34
N LEU A 49 -14.17 -14.78 8.06
CA LEU A 49 -15.30 -14.94 8.98
C LEU A 49 -16.59 -15.37 8.23
N ILE A 50 -16.87 -14.78 7.07
CA ILE A 50 -18.02 -15.17 6.23
C ILE A 50 -17.89 -16.63 5.77
N GLU A 51 -16.71 -17.06 5.34
CA GLU A 51 -16.46 -18.45 4.96
C GLU A 51 -16.61 -19.41 6.15
N ASN A 52 -16.12 -19.04 7.33
CA ASN A 52 -16.30 -19.82 8.55
C ASN A 52 -17.79 -19.92 8.91
N ILE A 53 -18.56 -18.83 8.82
CA ILE A 53 -20.02 -18.84 9.02
C ILE A 53 -20.69 -19.85 8.07
N ARG A 54 -20.36 -19.83 6.77
CA ARG A 54 -20.91 -20.78 5.78
C ARG A 54 -20.54 -22.22 6.13
N TYR A 55 -19.30 -22.44 6.55
CA TYR A 55 -18.80 -23.74 6.97
C TYR A 55 -19.56 -24.24 8.21
N ASP A 56 -19.69 -23.42 9.24
CA ASP A 56 -20.35 -23.79 10.49
C ASP A 56 -21.84 -24.03 10.30
N VAL A 57 -22.53 -23.24 9.46
CA VAL A 57 -23.93 -23.52 9.07
C VAL A 57 -24.06 -24.89 8.42
N ALA A 58 -23.14 -25.26 7.53
CA ALA A 58 -23.14 -26.57 6.89
C ALA A 58 -22.85 -27.70 7.89
N MET A 59 -21.92 -27.50 8.81
CA MET A 59 -21.57 -28.46 9.86
C MET A 59 -22.67 -28.62 10.91
N GLN A 60 -23.37 -27.54 11.26
CA GLN A 60 -24.56 -27.55 12.11
C GLN A 60 -25.67 -28.38 11.48
N ALA A 61 -25.95 -28.16 10.19
CA ALA A 61 -26.91 -28.94 9.44
C ALA A 61 -26.51 -30.43 9.31
N LEU A 62 -25.21 -30.72 9.18
CA LEU A 62 -24.67 -32.07 9.16
C LEU A 62 -24.92 -32.76 10.52
N HIS A 63 -24.44 -32.18 11.62
CA HIS A 63 -24.51 -32.81 12.93
C HIS A 63 -25.95 -32.94 13.44
N THR A 64 -26.82 -32.00 13.12
CA THR A 64 -28.26 -32.12 13.43
C THR A 64 -28.87 -33.35 12.75
N ARG A 65 -28.55 -33.59 11.47
CA ARG A 65 -29.03 -34.79 10.76
C ARG A 65 -28.34 -36.07 11.23
N SER A 66 -27.05 -36.01 11.56
CA SER A 66 -26.32 -37.16 12.09
C SER A 66 -26.87 -37.63 13.44
N MET A 67 -27.30 -36.71 14.32
CA MET A 67 -27.98 -37.07 15.57
C MET A 67 -29.27 -37.86 15.34
N ILE A 68 -30.02 -37.55 14.28
CA ILE A 68 -31.25 -38.27 13.92
C ILE A 68 -30.93 -39.66 13.35
N LEU A 69 -29.85 -39.78 12.58
CA LEU A 69 -29.46 -41.02 11.91
C LEU A 69 -28.75 -42.02 12.84
N GLU A 70 -27.95 -41.52 13.78
CA GLU A 70 -27.11 -42.28 14.70
C GLU A 70 -27.34 -41.77 16.15
N PRO A 71 -28.56 -41.90 16.71
CA PRO A 71 -28.94 -41.29 17.99
C PRO A 71 -28.19 -41.88 19.19
N GLU A 72 -27.60 -43.07 19.07
CA GLU A 72 -26.76 -43.68 20.08
C GLU A 72 -25.35 -43.06 20.21
N GLU A 73 -24.92 -42.26 19.23
CA GLU A 73 -23.58 -41.67 19.18
C GLU A 73 -23.60 -40.22 19.71
N ASP A 74 -23.22 -40.05 20.98
CA ASP A 74 -23.19 -38.73 21.67
C ASP A 74 -22.31 -37.69 20.96
N ILE A 75 -21.33 -38.12 20.15
CA ILE A 75 -20.38 -37.25 19.46
C ILE A 75 -21.07 -36.25 18.51
N HIS A 76 -22.21 -36.62 17.93
CA HIS A 76 -22.94 -35.73 17.03
C HIS A 76 -23.60 -34.58 17.77
N ARG A 77 -24.11 -34.84 18.99
CA ARG A 77 -24.64 -33.80 19.88
C ARG A 77 -23.53 -32.87 20.35
N GLU A 78 -22.40 -33.43 20.77
CA GLU A 78 -21.25 -32.64 21.23
C GLU A 78 -20.73 -31.72 20.11
N ASN A 79 -20.57 -32.25 18.89
CA ASN A 79 -20.13 -31.47 17.75
C ASN A 79 -21.19 -30.43 17.32
N LEU A 80 -22.48 -30.74 17.39
CA LEU A 80 -23.53 -29.77 17.10
C LEU A 80 -23.44 -28.55 18.03
N ILE A 81 -23.32 -28.79 19.33
CA ILE A 81 -23.21 -27.73 20.34
C ILE A 81 -21.93 -26.92 20.12
N ALA A 82 -20.81 -27.57 19.80
CA ALA A 82 -19.55 -26.90 19.53
C ALA A 82 -19.64 -25.99 18.29
N VAL A 83 -20.17 -26.51 17.18
CA VAL A 83 -20.31 -25.77 15.93
C VAL A 83 -21.30 -24.61 16.06
N ALA A 84 -22.41 -24.78 16.80
CA ALA A 84 -23.34 -23.68 17.07
C ALA A 84 -22.65 -22.55 17.86
N ALA A 85 -21.80 -22.89 18.83
CA ALA A 85 -21.03 -21.89 19.57
C ALA A 85 -19.94 -21.21 18.71
N ASP A 86 -19.30 -21.94 17.80
CA ASP A 86 -18.34 -21.37 16.85
C ASP A 86 -19.03 -20.43 15.85
N LEU A 87 -20.22 -20.79 15.36
CA LEU A 87 -21.05 -19.95 14.50
C LEU A 87 -21.46 -18.64 15.20
N ASP A 88 -21.93 -18.71 16.44
CA ASP A 88 -22.22 -17.54 17.28
C ASP A 88 -20.98 -16.64 17.42
N GLY A 89 -19.83 -17.24 17.72
CA GLY A 89 -18.56 -16.53 17.84
C GLY A 89 -18.14 -15.81 16.56
N ASN A 90 -18.25 -16.48 15.41
CA ASN A 90 -17.91 -15.91 14.10
C ASN A 90 -18.87 -14.77 13.72
N LEU A 91 -20.17 -14.90 14.01
CA LEU A 91 -21.15 -13.82 13.81
C LEU A 91 -20.85 -12.61 14.71
N ASP A 92 -20.57 -12.83 15.99
CA ASP A 92 -20.22 -11.77 16.94
C ASP A 92 -18.92 -11.05 16.55
N GLU A 93 -17.90 -11.81 16.13
CA GLU A 93 -16.63 -11.23 15.67
C GLU A 93 -16.85 -10.39 14.41
N LEU A 94 -17.60 -10.92 13.43
CA LEU A 94 -17.95 -10.20 12.21
C LEU A 94 -18.71 -8.91 12.50
N GLN A 95 -19.57 -8.91 13.54
CA GLN A 95 -20.31 -7.73 13.97
C GLN A 95 -19.40 -6.53 14.28
N GLY A 96 -18.20 -6.80 14.82
CA GLY A 96 -17.18 -5.79 15.15
C GLY A 96 -16.61 -5.06 13.95
N TYR A 97 -16.71 -5.65 12.75
CA TYR A 97 -16.20 -5.08 11.50
C TYR A 97 -17.26 -4.32 10.69
N LEU A 98 -18.54 -4.38 11.08
CA LEU A 98 -19.66 -3.85 10.29
C LEU A 98 -19.71 -2.32 10.27
N ALA A 99 -19.14 -1.72 9.22
CA ALA A 99 -19.18 -0.28 8.99
C ALA A 99 -20.33 0.18 8.07
N SER A 100 -20.78 -0.65 7.12
CA SER A 100 -21.83 -0.29 6.17
C SER A 100 -23.22 -0.75 6.60
N GLU A 101 -24.24 0.02 6.22
CA GLU A 101 -25.64 -0.32 6.47
C GLU A 101 -26.07 -1.57 5.69
N GLU A 102 -25.56 -1.73 4.46
CA GLU A 102 -25.82 -2.91 3.63
C GLU A 102 -25.25 -4.19 4.27
N MET A 103 -23.97 -4.18 4.65
CA MET A 103 -23.33 -5.33 5.29
C MET A 103 -24.01 -5.67 6.62
N ARG A 104 -24.42 -4.66 7.39
CA ARG A 104 -25.19 -4.85 8.62
C ARG A 104 -26.54 -5.52 8.35
N SER A 105 -27.24 -5.10 7.30
CA SER A 105 -28.51 -5.72 6.90
C SER A 105 -28.33 -7.19 6.51
N TYR A 106 -27.26 -7.56 5.82
CA TYR A 106 -26.98 -8.97 5.50
C TYR A 106 -26.59 -9.77 6.73
N TRP A 107 -25.78 -9.20 7.62
CA TRP A 107 -25.44 -9.82 8.89
C TRP A 107 -26.69 -10.08 9.74
N ASP A 108 -27.62 -9.11 9.84
CA ASP A 108 -28.89 -9.28 10.56
C ASP A 108 -29.73 -10.43 9.99
N GLN A 109 -29.69 -10.62 8.66
CA GLN A 109 -30.37 -11.71 7.94
C GLN A 109 -29.72 -13.09 8.17
N ALA A 110 -28.46 -13.15 8.59
CA ALA A 110 -27.82 -14.39 9.03
C ALA A 110 -28.01 -14.62 10.54
N ASN A 111 -27.86 -13.57 11.34
CA ASN A 111 -27.86 -13.65 12.79
C ASN A 111 -29.27 -13.93 13.37
N ALA A 112 -30.33 -13.37 12.80
CA ALA A 112 -31.68 -13.65 13.28
C ALA A 112 -32.06 -15.15 13.11
N PRO A 113 -31.92 -15.77 11.93
CA PRO A 113 -32.14 -17.21 11.78
C PRO A 113 -31.21 -18.07 12.63
N ASN A 114 -29.97 -17.64 12.86
CA ASN A 114 -29.06 -18.35 13.77
C ASN A 114 -29.61 -18.38 15.21
N ASN A 115 -30.15 -17.27 15.70
CA ASN A 115 -30.83 -17.25 17.00
C ASN A 115 -32.06 -18.17 17.01
N ASP A 116 -32.85 -18.20 15.93
CA ASP A 116 -33.99 -19.11 15.80
C ASP A 116 -33.54 -20.59 15.85
N PHE A 117 -32.39 -20.91 15.25
CA PHE A 117 -31.78 -22.24 15.36
C PHE A 117 -31.40 -22.57 16.81
N ASN A 118 -30.71 -21.65 17.47
CA ASN A 118 -30.29 -21.82 18.87
C ASN A 118 -31.47 -22.00 19.82
N GLU A 119 -32.61 -21.38 19.54
CA GLU A 119 -33.85 -21.59 20.29
C GLU A 119 -34.47 -22.97 20.02
N ALA A 120 -34.43 -23.46 18.77
CA ALA A 120 -34.99 -24.77 18.38
C ALA A 120 -34.09 -25.96 18.75
N MET A 121 -32.78 -25.76 18.80
CA MET A 121 -31.79 -26.82 18.99
C MET A 121 -32.02 -27.68 20.25
N PRO A 122 -32.30 -27.13 21.45
CA PRO A 122 -32.56 -27.93 22.64
C PRO A 122 -33.75 -28.88 22.49
N ASP A 123 -34.81 -28.46 21.81
CA ASP A 123 -36.01 -29.28 21.58
C ASP A 123 -35.70 -30.42 20.59
N ILE A 124 -34.93 -30.14 19.54
CA ILE A 124 -34.47 -31.18 18.59
C ILE A 124 -33.63 -32.23 19.32
N ILE A 125 -32.69 -31.80 20.16
CA ILE A 125 -31.85 -32.70 20.96
C ILE A 125 -32.75 -33.56 21.87
N ALA A 126 -33.71 -32.94 22.56
CA ALA A 126 -34.61 -33.64 23.47
C ALA A 126 -35.50 -34.66 22.73
N ASP A 127 -35.99 -34.35 21.54
CA ASP A 127 -36.78 -35.28 20.74
C ASP A 127 -35.95 -36.50 20.30
N VAL A 128 -34.72 -36.29 19.86
CA VAL A 128 -33.79 -37.38 19.53
C VAL A 128 -33.52 -38.27 20.76
N GLU A 129 -33.21 -37.66 21.92
CA GLU A 129 -32.91 -38.39 23.16
C GLU A 129 -34.12 -39.18 23.71
N ASN A 130 -35.33 -38.68 23.50
CA ASN A 130 -36.57 -39.36 23.90
C ASN A 130 -37.04 -40.42 22.88
N GLY A 131 -36.38 -40.54 21.73
CA GLY A 131 -36.75 -41.46 20.65
C GLY A 131 -37.87 -40.96 19.74
N ASN A 132 -38.21 -39.67 19.82
CA ASN A 132 -39.20 -38.99 18.96
C ASN A 132 -38.56 -38.60 17.61
N ILE A 133 -38.06 -39.59 16.87
CA ILE A 133 -37.26 -39.38 15.65
C ILE A 133 -38.09 -38.75 14.53
N GLU A 134 -39.39 -39.04 14.46
CA GLU A 134 -40.29 -38.50 13.44
C GLU A 134 -40.53 -37.00 13.64
N GLU A 135 -40.76 -36.57 14.87
CA GLU A 135 -40.90 -35.17 15.27
C GLU A 135 -39.60 -34.38 15.01
N ALA A 136 -38.44 -34.91 15.44
CA ALA A 136 -37.14 -34.29 15.17
C ALA A 136 -36.88 -34.16 13.65
N THR A 137 -37.23 -35.19 12.87
CA THR A 137 -37.09 -35.19 11.41
C THR A 137 -37.99 -34.15 10.74
N GLU A 138 -39.21 -33.95 11.23
CA GLU A 138 -40.13 -32.93 10.73
C GLU A 138 -39.57 -31.52 10.97
N ILE A 139 -39.09 -31.23 12.19
CA ILE A 139 -38.47 -29.95 12.53
C ILE A 139 -37.25 -29.68 11.63
N VAL A 140 -36.40 -30.69 11.44
CA VAL A 140 -35.17 -30.57 10.66
C VAL A 140 -35.43 -30.33 9.16
N ASN A 141 -36.44 -31.00 8.58
CA ASN A 141 -36.77 -30.87 7.15
C ASN A 141 -37.66 -29.67 6.82
N THR A 142 -38.12 -28.93 7.83
CA THR A 142 -38.94 -27.74 7.64
C THR A 142 -38.21 -26.52 8.21
N THR A 143 -38.34 -26.30 9.51
CA THR A 143 -37.85 -25.11 10.22
C THR A 143 -36.33 -24.96 10.09
N VAL A 144 -35.56 -26.00 10.40
CA VAL A 144 -34.08 -25.91 10.32
C VAL A 144 -33.59 -25.79 8.88
N GLN A 145 -34.29 -26.39 7.93
CA GLN A 145 -33.95 -26.25 6.51
C GLN A 145 -34.11 -24.80 6.05
N ASP A 146 -35.23 -24.16 6.38
CA ASP A 146 -35.50 -22.77 6.03
C ASP A 146 -34.48 -21.82 6.71
N ILE A 147 -34.17 -22.08 7.99
CA ILE A 147 -33.14 -21.33 8.74
C ILE A 147 -31.77 -21.43 8.06
N ASN A 148 -31.31 -22.65 7.74
CA ASN A 148 -30.00 -22.85 7.12
C ASN A 148 -29.93 -22.20 5.72
N THR A 149 -31.01 -22.27 4.93
CA THR A 149 -31.07 -21.58 3.63
C THR A 149 -30.97 -20.07 3.80
N ALA A 150 -31.71 -19.47 4.74
CA ALA A 150 -31.63 -18.04 5.00
C ALA A 150 -30.22 -17.58 5.41
N MET A 151 -29.54 -18.34 6.27
CA MET A 151 -28.17 -18.03 6.68
C MET A 151 -27.16 -18.16 5.52
N LEU A 152 -27.28 -19.20 4.69
CA LEU A 152 -26.39 -19.40 3.55
C LEU A 152 -26.59 -18.31 2.47
N ASP A 153 -27.84 -17.94 2.18
CA ASP A 153 -28.16 -16.87 1.24
C ASP A 153 -27.60 -15.52 1.74
N ALA A 154 -27.78 -15.22 3.04
CA ALA A 154 -27.22 -14.02 3.65
C ALA A 154 -25.68 -14.00 3.62
N ALA A 155 -25.04 -15.15 3.85
CA ALA A 155 -23.59 -15.27 3.77
C ALA A 155 -23.06 -15.12 2.33
N GLU A 156 -23.79 -15.60 1.32
CA GLU A 156 -23.47 -15.36 -0.09
C GLU A 156 -23.58 -13.87 -0.44
N GLU A 157 -24.62 -13.18 0.01
CA GLU A 157 -24.76 -11.72 -0.19
C GLU A 157 -23.64 -10.94 0.50
N MET A 158 -23.21 -11.35 1.70
CA MET A 158 -22.04 -10.81 2.39
C MET A 158 -20.74 -11.01 1.58
N GLU A 159 -20.53 -12.20 1.02
CA GLU A 159 -19.39 -12.53 0.15
C GLU A 159 -19.39 -11.67 -1.12
N ILE A 160 -20.53 -11.58 -1.81
CA ILE A 160 -20.72 -10.75 -3.01
C ILE A 160 -20.44 -9.28 -2.71
N TYR A 161 -20.95 -8.77 -1.60
CA TYR A 161 -20.69 -7.40 -1.17
C TYR A 161 -19.19 -7.15 -0.96
N GLN A 162 -18.52 -8.02 -0.20
CA GLN A 162 -17.11 -7.83 0.14
C GLN A 162 -16.18 -8.00 -1.07
N THR A 163 -16.46 -8.96 -1.94
CA THR A 163 -15.70 -9.16 -3.19
C THR A 163 -15.91 -8.00 -4.17
N GLY A 164 -17.14 -7.50 -4.32
CA GLY A 164 -17.42 -6.32 -5.14
C GLY A 164 -16.74 -5.05 -4.63
N GLN A 165 -16.56 -4.92 -3.31
CA GLN A 165 -15.80 -3.82 -2.72
C GLN A 165 -14.29 -3.98 -2.93
N MET A 166 -13.78 -5.20 -3.08
CA MET A 166 -12.37 -5.46 -3.40
C MET A 166 -12.03 -5.02 -4.84
N ASP A 167 -12.95 -5.21 -5.80
CA ASP A 167 -12.78 -4.71 -7.17
C ASP A 167 -12.63 -3.18 -7.22
N ASN A 168 -13.33 -2.47 -6.33
CA ASN A 168 -13.19 -1.02 -6.19
C ASN A 168 -11.81 -0.63 -5.63
N ILE A 169 -11.29 -1.40 -4.66
CA ILE A 169 -9.97 -1.19 -4.09
C ILE A 169 -8.89 -1.35 -5.16
N ASP A 170 -8.97 -2.37 -6.03
CA ASP A 170 -8.00 -2.55 -7.12
C ASP A 170 -7.91 -1.30 -8.04
N SER A 171 -9.04 -0.64 -8.27
CA SER A 171 -9.10 0.62 -9.02
C SER A 171 -8.45 1.78 -8.26
N GLU A 172 -8.71 1.89 -6.96
CA GLU A 172 -8.11 2.91 -6.09
C GLU A 172 -6.60 2.74 -5.98
N ILE A 173 -6.11 1.50 -5.83
CA ILE A 173 -4.69 1.15 -5.84
C ILE A 173 -4.05 1.56 -7.15
N SER A 174 -4.69 1.21 -8.27
CA SER A 174 -4.19 1.56 -9.60
C SER A 174 -4.08 3.08 -9.75
N SER A 175 -5.06 3.83 -9.27
CA SER A 175 -5.05 5.30 -9.25
C SER A 175 -3.94 5.87 -8.36
N ALA A 176 -3.73 5.30 -7.17
CA ALA A 176 -2.66 5.71 -6.24
C ALA A 176 -1.28 5.47 -6.86
N ILE A 177 -1.07 4.33 -7.52
CA ILE A 177 0.16 4.00 -8.26
C ILE A 177 0.39 5.01 -9.39
N VAL A 178 -0.62 5.30 -10.21
CA VAL A 178 -0.51 6.29 -11.29
C VAL A 178 -0.14 7.67 -10.73
N THR A 179 -0.77 8.08 -9.64
CA THR A 179 -0.47 9.36 -8.97
C THR A 179 0.98 9.39 -8.46
N ALA A 180 1.44 8.33 -7.81
CA ALA A 180 2.82 8.20 -7.35
C ALA A 180 3.84 8.24 -8.51
N GLN A 181 3.52 7.61 -9.65
CA GLN A 181 4.33 7.68 -10.86
C GLN A 181 4.39 9.10 -11.43
N VAL A 182 3.25 9.80 -11.54
CA VAL A 182 3.20 11.18 -12.03
C VAL A 182 4.07 12.09 -11.15
N ILE A 183 3.94 12.01 -9.83
CA ILE A 183 4.76 12.79 -8.89
C ILE A 183 6.25 12.47 -9.09
N SER A 184 6.59 11.19 -9.21
CA SER A 184 7.98 10.75 -9.41
C SER A 184 8.56 11.29 -10.73
N PHE A 185 7.79 11.28 -11.82
CA PHE A 185 8.20 11.85 -13.10
C PHE A 185 8.36 13.37 -13.04
N VAL A 186 7.48 14.08 -12.31
CA VAL A 186 7.60 15.53 -12.12
C VAL A 186 8.86 15.88 -11.33
N VAL A 187 9.14 15.17 -10.24
CA VAL A 187 10.36 15.37 -9.42
C VAL A 187 11.62 15.04 -10.22
N LEU A 188 11.60 13.95 -11.00
CA LEU A 188 12.71 13.59 -11.89
C LEU A 188 12.93 14.66 -12.96
N GLY A 189 11.87 15.11 -13.63
CA GLY A 189 11.93 16.15 -14.65
C GLY A 189 12.49 17.46 -14.10
N ALA A 190 12.01 17.91 -12.94
CA ALA A 190 12.54 19.09 -12.24
C ALA A 190 14.02 18.92 -11.88
N SER A 191 14.41 17.74 -11.39
CA SER A 191 15.81 17.44 -11.05
C SER A 191 16.73 17.48 -12.26
N ILE A 192 16.29 16.96 -13.40
CA ILE A 192 17.03 17.03 -14.67
C ILE A 192 17.19 18.48 -15.13
N LEU A 193 16.12 19.28 -15.11
CA LEU A 193 16.17 20.69 -15.50
C LEU A 193 17.14 21.49 -14.62
N ILE A 194 17.12 21.26 -13.30
CA ILE A 194 18.05 21.89 -12.36
C ILE A 194 19.48 21.40 -12.62
N GLY A 195 19.67 20.10 -12.86
CA GLY A 195 20.98 19.52 -13.21
C GLY A 195 21.59 20.12 -14.48
N ILE A 196 20.79 20.29 -15.53
CA ILE A 196 21.19 20.99 -16.76
C ILE A 196 21.57 22.45 -16.44
N GLY A 197 20.77 23.15 -15.63
CA GLY A 197 21.08 24.51 -15.16
C GLY A 197 22.42 24.58 -14.43
N LEU A 198 22.69 23.65 -13.52
CA LEU A 198 23.97 23.54 -12.81
C LEU A 198 25.13 23.24 -13.75
N MET A 199 24.93 22.38 -14.76
CA MET A 199 25.94 22.08 -15.77
C MET A 199 26.36 23.36 -16.52
N PHE A 200 25.39 24.17 -16.98
CA PHE A 200 25.68 25.45 -17.63
C PHE A 200 26.35 26.44 -16.67
N TYR A 201 25.90 26.48 -15.41
CA TYR A 201 26.50 27.32 -14.37
C TYR A 201 27.96 26.97 -14.12
N VAL A 202 28.29 25.69 -13.92
CA VAL A 202 29.68 25.22 -13.70
C VAL A 202 30.53 25.49 -14.94
N ARG A 203 30.01 25.17 -16.14
CA ARG A 203 30.71 25.42 -17.40
C ARG A 203 31.09 26.90 -17.56
N ARG A 204 30.15 27.81 -17.31
CA ARG A 204 30.38 29.26 -17.49
C ARG A 204 31.20 29.87 -16.35
N SER A 205 31.04 29.39 -15.12
CA SER A 205 31.64 30.03 -13.94
C SER A 205 32.99 29.44 -13.50
N ILE A 206 33.34 28.24 -13.99
CA ILE A 206 34.59 27.53 -13.66
C ILE A 206 35.29 27.07 -14.94
N THR A 207 34.67 26.19 -15.73
CA THR A 207 35.35 25.50 -16.85
C THR A 207 35.84 26.48 -17.92
N ALA A 208 35.00 27.41 -18.38
CA ALA A 208 35.37 28.34 -19.46
C ALA A 208 36.48 29.33 -19.04
N PRO A 209 36.44 30.00 -17.88
CA PRO A 209 37.56 30.83 -17.41
C PRO A 209 38.85 30.04 -17.22
N LEU A 210 38.77 28.80 -16.69
CA LEU A 210 39.93 27.95 -16.51
C LEU A 210 40.59 27.58 -17.85
N VAL A 211 39.80 27.16 -18.85
CA VAL A 211 40.30 26.86 -20.20
C VAL A 211 40.95 28.10 -20.82
N SER A 212 40.33 29.28 -20.69
CA SER A 212 40.92 30.53 -21.20
C SER A 212 42.28 30.86 -20.59
N VAL A 213 42.47 30.62 -19.29
CA VAL A 213 43.76 30.80 -18.62
C VAL A 213 44.78 29.78 -19.14
N MET A 214 44.37 28.51 -19.28
CA MET A 214 45.24 27.44 -19.78
C MET A 214 45.72 27.69 -21.22
N ASP A 215 44.84 28.16 -22.10
CA ASP A 215 45.17 28.41 -23.50
C ASP A 215 46.23 29.51 -23.66
N VAL A 216 46.11 30.60 -22.89
CA VAL A 216 47.10 31.69 -22.90
C VAL A 216 48.41 31.26 -22.24
N ALA A 217 48.33 30.49 -21.15
CA ALA A 217 49.52 29.94 -20.49
C ALA A 217 50.32 29.02 -21.41
N ARG A 218 49.64 28.19 -22.22
CA ARG A 218 50.30 27.33 -23.22
C ARG A 218 51.04 28.15 -24.27
N LYS A 219 50.39 29.16 -24.86
CA LYS A 219 51.02 30.05 -25.86
C LYS A 219 52.26 30.77 -25.31
N PHE A 220 52.16 31.26 -24.08
CA PHE A 220 53.30 31.87 -23.40
C PHE A 220 54.45 30.88 -23.19
N GLY A 221 54.15 29.64 -22.78
CA GLY A 221 55.15 28.57 -22.64
C GLY A 221 55.81 28.17 -23.97
N ASP A 222 55.08 28.27 -25.09
CA ASP A 222 55.59 28.01 -26.44
C ASP A 222 56.39 29.21 -27.02
N GLY A 223 56.60 30.28 -26.23
CA GLY A 223 57.38 31.46 -26.62
C GLY A 223 56.58 32.54 -27.36
N ASP A 224 55.26 32.38 -27.51
CA ASP A 224 54.39 33.40 -28.09
C ASP A 224 53.99 34.45 -27.03
N LEU A 225 54.80 35.50 -26.95
CA LEU A 225 54.54 36.65 -26.08
C LEU A 225 53.50 37.61 -26.66
N SER A 226 52.97 37.39 -27.86
CA SER A 226 52.04 38.30 -28.53
C SER A 226 50.59 38.16 -28.05
N ALA A 227 50.26 37.07 -27.34
CA ALA A 227 48.91 36.80 -26.85
C ALA A 227 48.33 37.97 -26.03
N GLU A 228 47.04 38.26 -26.24
CA GLU A 228 46.28 39.25 -25.47
C GLU A 228 46.17 38.87 -23.98
N ASP A 229 45.81 39.84 -23.14
CA ASP A 229 45.60 39.61 -21.71
C ASP A 229 44.38 38.72 -21.45
N ILE A 230 44.48 37.84 -20.46
CA ILE A 230 43.40 36.94 -20.09
C ILE A 230 42.25 37.77 -19.48
N ALA A 231 41.12 37.82 -20.18
CA ALA A 231 39.94 38.59 -19.77
C ALA A 231 39.00 37.79 -18.84
N VAL A 232 39.46 37.41 -17.65
CA VAL A 232 38.60 36.80 -16.61
C VAL A 232 38.02 37.88 -15.70
N LYS A 233 36.70 38.11 -15.78
CA LYS A 233 35.99 39.10 -14.94
C LYS A 233 35.65 38.61 -13.52
N SER A 234 35.97 37.36 -13.20
CA SER A 234 35.68 36.76 -11.90
C SER A 234 36.58 37.37 -10.81
N LYS A 235 36.10 37.42 -9.57
CA LYS A 235 36.88 37.89 -8.39
C LYS A 235 37.37 36.72 -7.51
N ASP A 236 37.22 35.49 -8.00
CA ASP A 236 37.61 34.27 -7.30
C ASP A 236 39.05 33.87 -7.64
N GLU A 237 39.43 32.64 -7.26
CA GLU A 237 40.76 32.10 -7.48
C GLU A 237 41.17 32.13 -8.97
N LEU A 238 40.23 31.93 -9.91
CA LEU A 238 40.51 31.99 -11.36
C LEU A 238 40.78 33.42 -11.83
N GLY A 239 40.07 34.40 -11.29
CA GLY A 239 40.31 35.81 -11.57
C GLY A 239 41.64 36.31 -11.02
N GLN A 240 41.99 35.89 -9.79
CA GLN A 240 43.28 36.19 -9.19
C GLN A 240 44.43 35.55 -9.98
N LEU A 241 44.27 34.29 -10.41
CA LEU A 241 45.25 33.61 -11.26
C LEU A 241 45.45 34.32 -12.60
N ALA A 242 44.37 34.72 -13.27
CA ALA A 242 44.44 35.48 -14.52
C ALA A 242 45.16 36.83 -14.34
N ALA A 243 44.88 37.55 -13.25
CA ALA A 243 45.52 38.83 -12.96
C ALA A 243 47.03 38.68 -12.68
N ILE A 244 47.41 37.69 -11.88
CA ILE A 244 48.82 37.37 -11.59
C ILE A 244 49.55 37.01 -12.89
N PHE A 245 48.93 36.19 -13.75
CA PHE A 245 49.53 35.79 -15.01
C PHE A 245 49.71 36.97 -15.98
N ASN A 246 48.70 37.83 -16.13
CA ASN A 246 48.79 39.04 -16.96
C ASN A 246 49.92 39.97 -16.46
N ALA A 247 50.02 40.18 -15.15
CA ALA A 247 51.11 40.98 -14.57
C ALA A 247 52.50 40.39 -14.86
N SER A 248 52.65 39.08 -14.70
CA SER A 248 53.91 38.38 -15.02
C SER A 248 54.28 38.52 -16.50
N LYS A 249 53.33 38.25 -17.41
CA LYS A 249 53.53 38.37 -18.86
C LYS A 249 53.96 39.79 -19.26
N ASN A 250 53.30 40.82 -18.70
CA ASN A 250 53.59 42.21 -19.04
C ASN A 250 54.98 42.65 -18.54
N ASN A 251 55.42 42.15 -17.38
CA ASN A 251 56.77 42.40 -16.87
C ASN A 251 57.87 41.71 -17.70
N THR A 252 57.58 40.62 -18.42
CA THR A 252 58.57 39.94 -19.28
C THR A 252 58.69 40.57 -20.68
N ARG A 253 57.76 41.46 -21.04
CA ARG A 253 57.79 42.21 -22.32
C ARG A 253 58.59 43.51 -22.24
N THR A 254 58.92 43.97 -21.03
CA THR A 254 59.83 45.10 -20.75
C THR A 254 61.25 44.61 -20.56
#